data_AF-A0A7D4XPY3-F1
#
_entry.id   AF-A0A7D4XPY3-F1
#
_cell.length_a   1.000
_cell.length_b   1.000
_cell.length_c   1.000
_cell.angle_alpha   90.00
_cell.angle_beta   90.00
_cell.angle_gamma   90.00
#
_symmetry.space_group_name_H-M   'P 1'
#
loop_
_entity.id
_entity.type
_entity.pdbx_description
1 polymer ?
#
loop_
_entity_poly.entity_id
_entity_poly.type
_entity_poly.pdbx_seq_one_letter_code
_entity_poly.pdbx_strand_id
1 'polypeptide(L)'
;LYDTLLNLKDDDILVLSGNIPSSISNTIYENIFKLVSNKKIKVFLDTTKNYLLSCLKYNPFLIKPNLDELEEIFGTKLKSNEEIVEKASQLIYLGARNVLVSLGVKGAILVTNDKKVYHEHTYK
;
A
#
# COMPACT_ATOMS: atom_id res chain seq x y z
N LEU A 1 4.05 13.19 17.56
CA LEU A 1 3.51 12.59 16.33
C LEU A 1 2.45 13.49 15.70
N TYR A 2 1.29 13.69 16.33
CA TYR A 2 0.19 14.46 15.75
C TYR A 2 0.57 15.91 15.39
N ASP A 3 1.32 16.61 16.25
CA ASP A 3 1.80 17.97 15.95
C ASP A 3 2.67 18.02 14.69
N THR A 4 3.51 17.01 14.49
CA THR A 4 4.34 16.88 13.28
C THR A 4 3.47 16.68 12.03
N LEU A 5 2.44 15.84 12.12
CA LEU A 5 1.52 15.59 11.01
C LEU A 5 0.66 16.82 10.66
N LEU A 6 0.32 17.65 11.65
CA LEU A 6 -0.39 18.91 11.45
C LEU A 6 0.42 19.94 10.66
N ASN A 7 1.76 19.85 10.70
CA ASN A 7 2.65 20.76 9.96
C ASN A 7 2.90 20.35 8.50
N LEU A 8 2.44 19.17 8.06
CA LEU A 8 2.53 18.76 6.65
C LEU A 8 1.79 19.74 5.75
N LYS A 9 2.30 19.97 4.54
CA LYS A 9 1.75 20.88 3.53
C LYS A 9 1.33 20.11 2.29
N ASP A 10 0.57 20.76 1.42
CA ASP A 10 0.23 20.18 0.12
C ASP A 10 1.49 19.72 -0.63
N ASP A 11 1.36 18.60 -1.33
CA ASP A 11 2.41 17.92 -2.10
C ASP A 11 3.52 17.24 -1.28
N ASP A 12 3.48 17.30 0.05
CA ASP A 12 4.35 16.48 0.91
C ASP A 12 4.06 14.97 0.72
N ILE A 13 5.08 14.17 1.02
CA ILE A 13 5.02 12.71 1.03
C ILE A 13 5.01 12.22 2.47
N LEU A 14 4.05 11.36 2.81
CA LEU A 14 4.00 10.66 4.08
C LEU A 14 4.21 9.17 3.85
N VAL A 15 5.22 8.58 4.48
CA VAL A 15 5.46 7.13 4.45
C VAL A 15 5.04 6.54 5.79
N LEU A 16 4.05 5.65 5.76
CA LEU A 16 3.60 4.87 6.91
C LEU A 16 4.10 3.44 6.72
N SER A 17 5.13 3.07 7.47
CA SER A 17 5.79 1.77 7.34
C SER A 17 6.07 1.13 8.70
N GLY A 18 6.00 -0.21 8.72
CA GLY A 18 6.43 -1.03 9.84
C GLY A 18 5.28 -1.62 10.66
N ASN A 19 5.68 -2.48 11.60
CA ASN A 19 4.76 -3.15 12.49
C ASN A 19 4.32 -2.20 13.62
N ILE A 20 3.02 -2.18 13.88
CA ILE A 20 2.44 -1.42 14.98
C ILE A 20 2.46 -2.30 16.25
N PRO A 21 3.06 -1.85 17.36
CA PRO A 21 3.01 -2.54 18.64
C PRO A 21 1.56 -2.80 19.08
N SER A 22 1.31 -3.93 19.74
CA SER A 22 -0.02 -4.31 20.22
C SER A 22 -0.63 -3.33 21.24
N SER A 23 0.19 -2.49 21.88
CA SER A 23 -0.24 -1.43 22.78
C SER A 23 -0.84 -0.21 22.07
N ILE A 24 -0.66 -0.09 20.75
CA ILE A 24 -1.20 1.01 19.94
C ILE A 24 -2.54 0.58 19.34
N SER A 25 -3.48 1.52 19.26
CA SER A 25 -4.79 1.29 18.63
C SER A 25 -4.64 0.80 17.19
N ASN A 26 -5.41 -0.22 16.85
CA ASN A 26 -5.56 -0.72 15.48
C ASN A 26 -6.14 0.30 14.48
N THR A 27 -6.58 1.46 14.96
CA THR A 27 -7.09 2.56 14.13
C THR A 27 -6.04 3.65 13.84
N ILE A 28 -4.80 3.50 14.31
CA ILE A 28 -3.78 4.57 14.22
C ILE A 28 -3.59 5.09 12.78
N TYR A 29 -3.46 4.22 11.79
CA TYR A 29 -3.29 4.66 10.40
C TYR A 29 -4.56 5.31 9.85
N GLU A 30 -5.74 4.79 10.16
CA GLU A 30 -7.00 5.44 9.77
C GLU A 30 -7.10 6.85 10.36
N ASN A 31 -6.68 7.05 11.60
CA ASN A 31 -6.69 8.35 12.25
C ASN A 31 -5.68 9.31 11.59
N ILE A 32 -4.51 8.80 11.17
CA ILE A 32 -3.54 9.59 10.41
C ILE A 32 -4.12 9.99 9.04
N PHE A 33 -4.74 9.06 8.30
CA PHE A 33 -5.39 9.37 7.03
C PHE A 33 -6.46 10.44 7.18
N LYS A 34 -7.32 10.32 8.20
CA LYS A 34 -8.35 11.34 8.51
C LYS A 34 -7.72 12.71 8.79
N LEU A 35 -6.65 12.75 9.58
CA LEU A 35 -5.96 13.97 9.95
C LEU A 35 -5.38 14.72 8.75
N VAL A 36 -4.85 13.99 7.76
CA VAL A 36 -4.22 14.59 6.57
C VAL A 36 -5.15 14.68 5.36
N SER A 37 -6.42 14.29 5.51
CA SER A 37 -7.39 14.17 4.40
C SER A 37 -7.73 15.49 3.70
N ASN A 38 -7.58 16.62 4.40
CA ASN A 38 -7.82 17.97 3.85
C ASN A 38 -6.61 18.56 3.11
N LYS A 39 -5.52 17.80 3.01
CA LYS A 39 -4.26 18.21 2.37
C LYS A 39 -3.98 17.29 1.18
N LYS A 40 -3.25 17.79 0.19
CA LYS A 40 -2.82 17.02 -0.98
C LYS A 40 -1.57 16.17 -0.67
N ILE A 41 -1.63 15.35 0.37
CA ILE A 41 -0.53 14.48 0.79
C ILE A 41 -0.52 13.19 -0.02
N LYS A 42 0.65 12.78 -0.51
CA LYS A 42 0.85 11.45 -1.08
C LYS A 42 1.25 10.49 0.03
N VAL A 43 0.32 9.61 0.42
CA VAL A 43 0.57 8.62 1.47
C VAL A 43 1.03 7.29 0.86
N PHE A 44 2.20 6.82 1.28
CA PHE A 44 2.76 5.50 0.96
C PHE A 44 2.56 4.58 2.16
N LEU A 45 2.10 3.36 1.91
CA LEU A 45 1.74 2.42 2.97
C LEU A 45 2.47 1.07 2.79
N ASP A 46 3.26 0.70 3.80
CA ASP A 46 4.01 -0.55 3.87
C ASP A 46 3.82 -1.20 5.24
N THR A 47 2.76 -2.00 5.36
CA THR A 47 2.29 -2.53 6.63
C THR A 47 1.59 -3.86 6.43
N THR A 48 1.33 -4.55 7.52
CA THR A 48 0.58 -5.80 7.53
C THR A 48 -0.83 -5.65 6.94
N LYS A 49 -1.33 -6.75 6.38
CA LYS A 49 -2.63 -6.91 5.71
C LYS A 49 -3.78 -6.12 6.34
N ASN A 50 -4.01 -6.26 7.65
CA ASN A 50 -5.19 -5.66 8.28
C ASN A 50 -5.20 -4.14 8.21
N TYR A 51 -4.03 -3.51 8.44
CA TYR A 51 -3.88 -2.07 8.33
C TYR A 51 -3.87 -1.58 6.89
N LEU A 52 -3.29 -2.38 5.98
CA LEU A 52 -3.28 -2.09 4.55
C LEU A 52 -4.72 -2.02 4.02
N LEU A 53 -5.52 -3.06 4.27
CA LEU A 53 -6.91 -3.15 3.80
C LEU A 53 -7.81 -2.08 4.41
N SER A 54 -7.69 -1.79 5.72
CA SER A 54 -8.51 -0.76 6.37
C SER A 54 -8.26 0.65 5.83
N CYS A 55 -7.07 0.88 5.26
CA CYS A 55 -6.66 2.17 4.73
C CYS A 55 -6.99 2.38 3.24
N LEU A 56 -7.37 1.34 2.48
CA LEU A 56 -7.62 1.45 1.04
C LEU A 56 -8.68 2.51 0.70
N LYS A 57 -9.74 2.60 1.52
CA LYS A 57 -10.83 3.58 1.36
C LYS A 57 -10.38 5.05 1.41
N TYR A 58 -9.18 5.34 1.92
CA TYR A 58 -8.61 6.69 1.95
C TYR A 58 -7.72 6.99 0.73
N ASN A 59 -7.69 6.10 -0.26
CA ASN A 59 -6.97 6.23 -1.52
C ASN A 59 -5.46 6.50 -1.38
N PRO A 60 -4.71 5.62 -0.69
CA PRO A 60 -3.26 5.76 -0.56
C PRO A 60 -2.60 5.91 -1.93
N PHE A 61 -1.55 6.72 -2.00
CA PHE A 61 -0.81 6.94 -3.24
C PHE A 61 -0.13 5.65 -3.71
N LEU A 62 0.46 4.89 -2.79
CA LEU A 62 1.05 3.59 -3.09
C LEU A 62 0.90 2.66 -1.89
N ILE A 63 0.54 1.41 -2.15
CA ILE A 63 0.67 0.32 -1.19
C ILE A 63 1.76 -0.65 -1.65
N LYS A 64 2.45 -1.30 -0.71
CA LYS A 64 3.52 -2.26 -1.03
C LYS A 64 3.33 -3.63 -0.37
N PRO A 65 2.29 -4.41 -0.75
CA PRO A 65 2.21 -5.79 -0.30
C PRO A 65 3.36 -6.63 -0.88
N ASN A 66 3.78 -7.67 -0.19
CA ASN A 66 4.57 -8.75 -0.78
C ASN A 66 3.66 -9.85 -1.37
N LEU A 67 4.25 -10.84 -2.05
CA LEU A 67 3.51 -11.95 -2.64
C LEU A 67 2.67 -12.72 -1.60
N ASP A 68 3.24 -13.06 -0.45
CA ASP A 68 2.55 -13.82 0.59
C ASP A 68 1.34 -13.05 1.17
N GLU A 69 1.50 -11.74 1.38
CA GLU A 69 0.42 -10.85 1.83
C GLU A 69 -0.69 -10.75 0.78
N LEU A 70 -0.33 -10.67 -0.51
CA LEU A 70 -1.29 -10.62 -1.61
C LEU A 70 -2.09 -11.92 -1.70
N GLU A 71 -1.43 -13.07 -1.61
CA GLU A 71 -2.07 -14.39 -1.54
C GLU A 71 -3.01 -14.49 -0.33
N GLU A 72 -2.60 -13.99 0.84
CA GLU A 72 -3.38 -14.01 2.06
C GLU A 72 -4.62 -13.09 1.99
N ILE A 73 -4.52 -11.95 1.31
CA ILE A 73 -5.64 -11.03 1.08
C ILE A 73 -6.73 -11.71 0.25
N PHE A 74 -6.34 -12.42 -0.81
CA PHE A 74 -7.28 -13.04 -1.76
C PHE A 74 -7.59 -14.50 -1.48
N GLY A 75 -6.95 -15.10 -0.46
CA GLY A 75 -7.17 -16.50 -0.08
C GLY A 75 -6.81 -17.50 -1.19
N THR A 76 -5.86 -17.15 -2.05
CA THR A 76 -5.48 -17.97 -3.20
C THR A 76 -3.97 -17.94 -3.44
N LYS A 77 -3.43 -19.03 -3.99
CA LYS A 77 -2.03 -19.09 -4.43
C LYS A 77 -1.90 -18.48 -5.82
N LEU A 78 -0.91 -17.60 -5.98
CA LEU A 78 -0.65 -16.88 -7.22
C LEU A 78 0.55 -17.51 -7.93
N LYS A 79 0.31 -18.06 -9.12
CA LYS A 79 1.29 -18.89 -9.84
C LYS A 79 1.95 -18.16 -11.01
N SER A 80 1.43 -17.02 -11.41
CA SER A 80 1.91 -16.26 -12.56
C SER A 80 1.92 -14.75 -12.31
N ASN A 81 2.69 -14.03 -13.12
CA ASN A 81 2.71 -12.57 -13.06
C ASN A 81 1.35 -11.98 -13.44
N GLU A 82 0.62 -12.63 -14.35
CA GLU A 82 -0.72 -12.22 -14.77
C GLU A 82 -1.72 -12.29 -13.60
N GLU A 83 -1.67 -13.36 -12.80
CA GLU A 83 -2.51 -13.49 -11.59
C GLU A 83 -2.15 -12.41 -10.56
N ILE A 84 -0.86 -12.10 -10.39
CA ILE A 84 -0.39 -11.03 -9.50
C ILE A 84 -0.91 -9.67 -9.97
N VAL A 85 -0.81 -9.36 -11.27
CA VAL A 85 -1.33 -8.11 -11.85
C VAL A 85 -2.83 -8.00 -11.68
N GLU A 86 -3.58 -9.09 -11.85
CA GLU A 86 -5.03 -9.13 -11.63
C GLU A 86 -5.36 -8.77 -10.18
N LYS A 87 -4.71 -9.41 -9.21
CA LYS A 87 -4.96 -9.16 -7.77
C LYS A 87 -4.52 -7.78 -7.33
N ALA A 88 -3.39 -7.28 -7.83
CA ALA A 88 -2.97 -5.90 -7.62
C ALA A 88 -4.00 -4.90 -8.19
N SER A 89 -4.55 -5.18 -9.38
CA SER A 89 -5.61 -4.35 -9.98
C SER A 89 -6.89 -4.33 -9.14
N GLN A 90 -7.23 -5.43 -8.46
CA GLN A 90 -8.36 -5.45 -7.52
C GLN A 90 -8.11 -4.54 -6.30
N LEU A 91 -6.88 -4.47 -5.78
CA LEU A 91 -6.54 -3.52 -4.71
C LEU A 91 -6.61 -2.05 -5.16
N ILE A 92 -6.35 -1.78 -6.43
CA ILE A 92 -6.58 -0.46 -7.04
C ILE A 92 -8.07 -0.14 -7.06
N TYR A 93 -8.90 -1.09 -7.49
CA TYR A 93 -10.36 -0.94 -7.47
C TYR A 93 -10.91 -0.68 -6.06
N LEU A 94 -10.28 -1.26 -5.03
CA LEU A 94 -10.63 -1.02 -3.63
C LEU A 94 -10.14 0.33 -3.06
N GLY A 95 -9.27 1.05 -3.79
CA GLY A 95 -8.94 2.46 -3.51
C GLY A 95 -7.47 2.82 -3.66
N ALA A 96 -6.52 1.87 -3.65
CA ALA A 96 -5.11 2.22 -3.82
C ALA A 96 -4.87 2.90 -5.20
N ARG A 97 -4.07 3.97 -5.25
CA ARG A 97 -3.73 4.58 -6.55
C ARG A 97 -2.66 3.79 -7.30
N ASN A 98 -1.73 3.18 -6.57
CA ASN A 98 -0.68 2.33 -7.12
C ASN A 98 -0.42 1.16 -6.18
N VAL A 99 -0.04 0.03 -6.74
CA VAL A 99 0.28 -1.20 -6.01
C VAL A 99 1.62 -1.71 -6.47
N LEU A 100 2.60 -1.72 -5.56
CA LEU A 100 3.92 -2.31 -5.81
C LEU A 100 3.99 -3.67 -5.11
N VAL A 101 3.86 -4.75 -5.86
CA VAL A 101 3.99 -6.10 -5.32
C VAL A 101 5.46 -6.49 -5.31
N SER A 102 6.02 -6.67 -4.11
CA SER A 102 7.39 -7.18 -3.95
C SER A 102 7.40 -8.70 -4.09
N LEU A 103 8.30 -9.21 -4.94
CA LEU A 103 8.52 -10.64 -5.21
C LEU A 103 9.85 -11.14 -4.59
N GLY A 104 10.39 -10.40 -3.62
CA GLY A 104 11.67 -10.70 -2.97
C GLY A 104 12.82 -10.70 -3.99
N VAL A 105 13.55 -11.80 -4.07
CA VAL A 105 14.69 -11.94 -5.01
C VAL A 105 14.26 -11.98 -6.48
N LYS A 106 12.97 -12.15 -6.77
CA LYS A 106 12.45 -12.18 -8.15
C LYS A 106 12.16 -10.77 -8.70
N GLY A 107 12.34 -9.73 -7.90
CA GLY A 107 12.09 -8.34 -8.27
C GLY A 107 10.72 -7.84 -7.79
N ALA A 108 10.04 -7.06 -8.61
CA ALA A 108 8.76 -6.44 -8.24
C ALA A 108 7.86 -6.19 -9.46
N ILE A 109 6.56 -6.06 -9.21
CA ILE A 109 5.57 -5.65 -10.20
C ILE A 109 4.85 -4.40 -9.69
N LEU A 110 4.90 -3.32 -10.46
CA LEU A 110 4.13 -2.11 -10.19
C LEU A 110 2.90 -2.08 -11.11
N VAL A 111 1.72 -1.94 -10.51
CA VAL A 111 0.47 -1.66 -11.21
C VAL A 111 -0.01 -0.27 -10.81
N THR A 112 -0.30 0.57 -11.81
CA THR A 112 -0.73 1.96 -11.63
C THR A 112 -2.22 2.12 -11.92
N ASN A 113 -2.84 3.19 -11.42
CA ASN A 113 -4.26 3.48 -11.67
C ASN A 113 -4.61 3.69 -13.16
N ASP A 114 -3.65 4.12 -13.99
CA ASP A 114 -3.79 4.22 -15.44
C ASP A 114 -3.54 2.89 -16.17
N LYS A 115 -3.57 1.78 -15.43
CA LYS A 115 -3.44 0.39 -15.90
C LYS A 115 -2.09 0.09 -16.57
N LYS A 116 -1.06 0.88 -16.29
CA LYS A 116 0.30 0.52 -16.69
C LYS A 116 0.84 -0.53 -15.73
N VAL A 117 1.61 -1.45 -16.31
CA VAL A 117 2.27 -2.52 -15.57
C VAL A 117 3.76 -2.43 -15.86
N TYR A 118 4.56 -2.39 -14.81
CA TYR A 118 6.01 -2.39 -14.90
C TYR A 118 6.54 -3.61 -14.16
N HIS A 119 7.47 -4.32 -14.80
CA HIS A 119 8.15 -5.47 -14.24
C HIS A 119 9.60 -5.10 -14.01
N GLU A 120 10.09 -5.36 -12.79
CA GLU A 120 11.50 -5.26 -12.46
C GLU A 120 12.02 -6.64 -12.08
N HIS A 121 13.21 -6.99 -12.55
CA HIS A 121 13.87 -8.25 -12.23
C HIS A 121 15.17 -7.96 -11.48
N THR A 122 15.31 -8.54 -10.28
CA THR A 122 16.60 -8.47 -9.59
C THR A 122 17.57 -9.45 -10.26
N TYR A 123 18.53 -8.94 -11.03
CA TYR A 123 19.66 -9.75 -11.48
C TYR A 123 20.51 -10.13 -10.26
N LYS A 124 20.81 -11.42 -10.12
CA LYS A 124 21.92 -11.90 -9.29
C LYS A 124 23.13 -12.14 -10.16
#